data_AF-A0A8H4H6E8-F1
#
_entry.id   AF-A0A8H4H6E8-F1
#
_cell.length_a   1.000
_cell.length_b   1.000
_cell.length_c   1.000
_cell.angle_alpha   90.00
_cell.angle_beta   90.00
_cell.angle_gamma   90.00
#
_symmetry.space_group_name_H-M   'P 1'
#
loop_
_entity.id
_entity.type
_entity.pdbx_description
1 polymer ?
#
loop_
_entity_poly.entity_id
_entity_poly.type
_entity_poly.pdbx_seq_one_letter_code
_entity_poly.pdbx_strand_id
1 'polypeptide(L)'
;MAITILPPVVEDVNSPPPDSDFDSMSIDSDGGVDLTSRGGSRPSKRPRLVEGTKIGAGIVTPGEVVTDDPQWMRGHGTYSNPLSTSIIATVAGTVQKTNKLLSVQPLRARYIPEIGDLVVGRIVEVQSRRWKVDIAAPLLAQLPLSAINLPGGILRRRTSADELQIRTFFSEGDLVVAEVQSVHSDGSASLHTRSLKYGKLRNGVFLAVAGTGGSGASSSTVKGGTGAGTASAGLMGTSGTGGVVRARRQQWTVNTANGGGEVNIILGVNGYIWIAKHADGAAAASSTTENVSITRMEEMVSSSIYSSQNDEIPPQTRREIARLAQCIRVLVQGGVRVDEETVMRAYDASLQVDLEVGDDEDEDERRREGREYLEGVKASGILALAMEAR
;
A
#
# COMPACT_ATOMS: atom_id res chain seq x y z
N MET A 1 -4.62 -2.40 40.16
CA MET A 1 -3.44 -1.54 40.36
C MET A 1 -3.26 -0.71 39.10
N ALA A 2 -3.37 0.62 39.20
CA ALA A 2 -3.20 1.51 38.06
C ALA A 2 -1.71 1.74 37.80
N ILE A 3 -1.28 1.66 36.54
CA ILE A 3 0.09 1.94 36.13
C ILE A 3 0.20 3.46 35.94
N THR A 4 0.91 4.14 36.84
CA THR A 4 1.25 5.56 36.71
C THR A 4 2.53 5.68 35.89
N ILE A 5 2.46 6.26 34.69
CA ILE A 5 3.63 6.52 33.86
C ILE A 5 4.24 7.85 34.29
N LEU A 6 5.45 7.80 34.85
CA LEU A 6 6.24 8.99 35.21
C LEU A 6 6.91 9.59 33.96
N PRO A 7 7.05 10.93 33.88
CA PRO A 7 7.84 11.56 32.82
C PRO A 7 9.33 11.20 32.95
N PRO A 8 10.07 11.10 31.84
CA PRO A 8 11.48 10.71 31.85
C PRO A 8 12.33 11.79 32.55
N VAL A 9 13.17 11.34 33.48
CA VAL A 9 14.21 12.16 34.12
C VAL A 9 15.33 12.35 33.09
N VAL A 10 15.63 13.60 32.78
CA VAL A 10 16.79 13.95 31.95
C VAL A 10 17.97 14.07 32.91
N GLU A 11 18.90 13.11 32.86
CA GLU A 11 20.19 13.31 33.51
C GLU A 11 21.00 14.28 32.64
N ASP A 12 21.40 15.41 33.22
CA ASP A 12 22.24 16.41 32.57
C ASP A 12 23.61 15.78 32.25
N VAL A 13 23.80 15.42 30.98
CA VAL A 13 25.10 15.00 30.45
C VAL A 13 26.02 16.23 30.42
N ASN A 14 26.87 16.35 31.44
CA ASN A 14 27.99 17.29 31.46
C ASN A 14 28.83 17.13 30.19
N SER A 15 28.80 18.13 29.31
CA SER A 15 29.71 18.23 28.18
C SER A 15 31.06 18.80 28.67
N PRO A 16 32.22 18.27 28.25
CA PRO A 16 33.51 18.83 28.63
C PRO A 16 33.74 20.18 27.90
N PRO A 17 34.58 21.07 28.47
CA PRO A 17 34.82 22.38 27.88
C PRO A 17 35.65 22.26 26.58
N PRO A 18 35.49 23.18 25.61
CA PRO A 18 36.30 23.19 24.41
C PRO A 18 37.70 23.75 24.72
N ASP A 19 38.72 22.98 24.33
CA ASP A 19 40.12 23.38 24.37
C ASP A 19 40.40 24.63 23.54
N SER A 20 41.27 25.45 24.10
CA SER A 20 41.90 26.64 23.54
C SER A 20 42.74 26.33 22.31
N ASP A 21 42.73 27.23 21.32
CA ASP A 21 43.98 27.69 20.70
C ASP A 21 43.82 29.12 20.16
N PHE A 22 44.94 29.84 20.30
CA PHE A 22 45.19 31.28 20.17
C PHE A 22 44.94 31.79 18.73
N ASP A 23 44.49 33.04 18.52
CA ASP A 23 45.44 34.14 18.36
C ASP A 23 44.86 35.55 18.62
N SER A 24 45.76 36.38 19.16
CA SER A 24 45.56 37.72 19.69
C SER A 24 45.58 38.79 18.58
N MET A 25 44.56 39.65 18.53
CA MET A 25 44.68 41.04 18.05
C MET A 25 43.72 41.94 18.85
N SER A 26 44.30 42.83 19.63
CA SER A 26 43.67 43.85 20.47
C SER A 26 43.03 44.98 19.67
N ILE A 27 41.76 45.29 19.95
CA ILE A 27 41.16 46.62 19.70
C ILE A 27 40.31 46.98 20.92
N ASP A 28 40.72 48.02 21.64
CA ASP A 28 39.95 48.67 22.69
C ASP A 28 38.74 49.39 22.09
N SER A 29 37.55 49.22 22.69
CA SER A 29 36.50 50.25 22.63
C SER A 29 35.50 50.08 23.77
N ASP A 30 35.36 51.16 24.53
CA ASP A 30 34.49 51.38 25.68
C ASP A 30 32.99 51.09 25.44
N GLY A 31 32.33 50.64 26.51
CA GLY A 31 31.04 51.20 26.93
C GLY A 31 29.77 50.45 26.51
N GLY A 32 29.07 49.86 27.50
CA GLY A 32 27.63 49.60 27.40
C GLY A 32 27.15 48.40 28.21
N VAL A 33 26.72 48.63 29.45
CA VAL A 33 25.89 47.67 30.21
C VAL A 33 24.44 47.76 29.70
N ASP A 34 23.96 46.76 28.97
CA ASP A 34 22.54 46.61 28.65
C ASP A 34 21.91 45.48 29.49
N LEU A 35 21.08 45.86 30.45
CA LEU A 35 20.24 45.00 31.26
C LEU A 35 18.90 44.81 30.54
N THR A 36 18.80 43.88 29.58
CA THR A 36 17.49 43.48 29.05
C THR A 36 17.32 41.96 28.85
N SER A 37 16.33 41.44 29.59
CA SER A 37 15.51 40.25 29.34
C SER A 37 16.17 38.86 29.28
N ARG A 38 15.84 38.04 30.31
CA ARG A 38 15.92 36.57 30.29
C ARG A 38 15.00 36.00 29.18
N GLY A 39 15.48 35.98 27.94
CA GLY A 39 14.96 35.15 26.86
C GLY A 39 15.91 33.99 26.63
N GLY A 40 15.62 32.81 27.19
CA GLY A 40 16.41 31.61 26.94
C GLY A 40 16.41 31.28 25.44
N SER A 41 17.53 31.58 24.77
CA SER A 41 17.78 31.21 23.38
C SER A 41 17.84 29.68 23.26
N ARG A 42 16.71 29.07 22.94
CA ARG A 42 16.65 27.64 22.54
C ARG A 42 17.51 27.46 21.27
N PRO A 43 18.31 26.39 21.15
CA PRO A 43 19.18 26.20 20.01
C PRO A 43 18.36 26.07 18.70
N SER A 44 18.52 27.05 17.82
CA SER A 44 17.89 27.17 16.50
C SER A 44 18.62 26.33 15.44
N LYS A 45 18.83 25.03 15.70
CA LYS A 45 19.52 24.12 14.75
C LYS A 45 18.60 23.21 13.94
N ARG A 46 17.28 23.46 13.92
CA ARG A 46 16.34 22.76 13.04
C ARG A 46 15.54 23.77 12.20
N PRO A 47 15.37 23.53 10.89
CA PRO A 47 14.67 24.47 10.02
C PRO A 47 13.23 24.58 10.50
N ARG A 48 12.89 25.70 11.14
CA ARG A 48 11.50 26.09 11.35
C ARG A 48 10.96 26.64 10.04
N LEU A 49 9.65 26.52 9.86
CA LEU A 49 8.92 27.17 8.79
C LEU A 49 8.89 28.69 9.09
N VAL A 50 9.99 29.35 8.78
CA VAL A 50 10.07 30.81 8.70
C VAL A 50 9.71 31.17 7.27
N GLU A 51 8.80 32.14 7.13
CA GLU A 51 8.34 32.72 5.88
C GLU A 51 9.51 32.88 4.89
N GLY A 52 9.43 32.20 3.73
CA GLY A 52 10.49 32.18 2.71
C GLY A 52 11.35 30.91 2.64
N THR A 53 11.22 29.96 3.57
CA THR A 53 11.98 28.69 3.52
C THR A 53 11.22 27.62 2.75
N LYS A 54 11.85 27.01 1.73
CA LYS A 54 11.27 25.94 0.90
C LYS A 54 10.70 24.81 1.78
N ILE A 55 9.38 24.68 1.81
CA ILE A 55 8.57 23.68 2.57
C ILE A 55 8.86 22.21 2.12
N GLY A 56 9.84 21.98 1.23
CA GLY A 56 9.82 20.84 0.33
C GLY A 56 10.63 19.59 0.70
N ALA A 57 11.47 19.57 1.75
CA ALA A 57 12.49 18.50 1.85
C ALA A 57 12.83 17.98 3.26
N GLY A 58 12.11 18.38 4.31
CA GLY A 58 12.41 17.96 5.69
C GLY A 58 11.49 16.83 6.18
N ILE A 59 12.07 15.85 6.87
CA ILE A 59 11.31 14.94 7.73
C ILE A 59 10.98 15.70 9.01
N VAL A 60 9.70 15.77 9.36
CA VAL A 60 9.23 16.32 10.63
C VAL A 60 9.07 15.20 11.66
N THR A 61 9.22 15.58 12.92
CA THR A 61 9.05 14.67 14.06
C THR A 61 7.79 15.01 14.87
N PRO A 62 7.17 14.03 15.56
CA PRO A 62 6.01 14.31 16.41
C PRO A 62 6.32 15.40 17.45
N GLY A 63 5.42 16.38 17.58
CA GLY A 63 5.58 17.55 18.46
C GLY A 63 6.26 18.75 17.81
N GLU A 64 6.75 18.62 16.58
CA GLU A 64 7.36 19.71 15.83
C GLU A 64 6.30 20.63 15.24
N VAL A 65 6.51 21.95 15.37
CA VAL A 65 5.61 22.96 14.79
C VAL A 65 5.88 23.03 13.29
N VAL A 66 4.87 22.70 12.50
CA VAL A 66 4.94 22.72 11.03
C VAL A 66 4.71 24.14 10.52
N THR A 67 3.70 24.86 11.01
CA THR A 67 3.43 26.26 10.63
C THR A 67 2.64 26.97 11.73
N ASP A 68 2.79 28.29 11.82
CA ASP A 68 2.01 29.15 12.72
C ASP A 68 0.90 29.94 11.98
N ASP A 69 0.83 29.78 10.65
CA ASP A 69 -0.09 30.52 9.80
C ASP A 69 -1.52 29.93 9.87
N PRO A 70 -2.52 30.69 10.33
CA PRO A 70 -3.91 30.22 10.46
C PRO A 70 -4.63 30.04 9.12
N GLN A 71 -3.99 30.40 8.00
CA GLN A 71 -4.55 30.23 6.66
C GLN A 71 -4.57 28.77 6.20
N TRP A 72 -3.77 27.90 6.82
CA TRP A 72 -3.69 26.49 6.51
C TRP A 72 -4.80 25.70 7.21
N MET A 73 -5.43 24.81 6.46
CA MET A 73 -6.32 23.79 7.00
C MET A 73 -5.50 22.59 7.44
N ARG A 74 -5.81 22.06 8.63
CA ARG A 74 -5.20 20.83 9.15
C ARG A 74 -5.71 19.60 8.40
N GLY A 75 -4.79 18.77 7.92
CA GLY A 75 -5.05 17.44 7.38
C GLY A 75 -4.68 16.32 8.35
N HIS A 76 -4.47 15.12 7.82
CA HIS A 76 -3.99 13.98 8.58
C HIS A 76 -2.55 14.18 9.06
N GLY A 77 -2.20 13.62 10.21
CA GLY A 77 -0.84 13.72 10.76
C GLY A 77 -0.50 15.09 11.36
N THR A 78 -1.48 16.01 11.46
CA THR A 78 -1.32 17.32 12.10
C THR A 78 -2.35 17.53 13.21
N TYR A 79 -1.97 18.33 14.19
CA TYR A 79 -2.78 18.72 15.34
C TYR A 79 -2.69 20.22 15.54
N SER A 80 -3.82 20.87 15.80
CA SER A 80 -3.88 22.29 16.17
C SER A 80 -4.42 22.40 17.59
N ASN A 81 -3.72 23.12 18.46
CA ASN A 81 -4.23 23.42 19.79
C ASN A 81 -5.31 24.51 19.69
N PRO A 82 -6.50 24.37 20.31
CA PRO A 82 -7.53 25.42 20.30
C PRO A 82 -7.06 26.78 20.87
N LEU A 83 -6.00 26.80 21.67
CA LEU A 83 -5.43 28.01 22.26
C LEU A 83 -4.33 28.67 21.41
N SER A 84 -3.85 28.03 20.33
CA SER A 84 -2.77 28.55 19.50
C SER A 84 -3.05 28.35 18.00
N THR A 85 -2.63 29.28 17.15
CA THR A 85 -2.74 29.11 15.68
C THR A 85 -1.70 28.14 15.11
N SER A 86 -0.81 27.60 15.94
CA SER A 86 0.24 26.67 15.51
C SER A 86 -0.31 25.30 15.13
N ILE A 87 0.12 24.80 13.97
CA ILE A 87 -0.11 23.46 13.48
C ILE A 87 1.14 22.62 13.81
N ILE A 88 0.93 21.54 14.56
CA ILE A 88 1.97 20.67 15.10
C ILE A 88 1.87 19.29 14.43
N ALA A 89 3.00 18.67 14.09
CA ALA A 89 3.04 17.31 13.56
C ALA A 89 2.74 16.28 14.66
N THR A 90 1.90 15.28 14.36
CA THR A 90 1.63 14.15 15.26
C THR A 90 2.38 12.88 14.90
N VAL A 91 2.88 12.81 13.65
CA VAL A 91 3.57 11.63 13.11
C VAL A 91 4.93 12.02 12.53
N ALA A 92 5.87 11.07 12.52
CA ALA A 92 7.16 11.25 11.87
C ALA A 92 7.02 11.02 10.37
N GLY A 93 7.39 12.00 9.54
CA GLY A 93 7.21 11.89 8.10
C GLY A 93 7.43 13.16 7.32
N THR A 94 7.03 13.16 6.06
CA THR A 94 7.20 14.31 5.16
C THR A 94 5.94 15.17 5.16
N VAL A 95 6.11 16.48 5.21
CA VAL A 95 4.98 17.43 5.10
C VAL A 95 4.48 17.44 3.65
N GLN A 96 3.18 17.23 3.48
CA GLN A 96 2.47 17.26 2.20
C GLN A 96 1.54 18.48 2.18
N LYS A 97 1.67 19.26 1.11
CA LYS A 97 0.86 20.47 0.89
C LYS A 97 -0.04 20.26 -0.31
N THR A 98 -1.35 20.21 -0.06
CA THR A 98 -2.36 20.08 -1.11
C THR A 98 -3.30 21.28 -1.06
N ASN A 99 -3.13 22.23 -1.98
CA ASN A 99 -3.86 23.50 -1.98
C ASN A 99 -3.67 24.28 -0.67
N LYS A 100 -4.71 24.37 0.15
CA LYS A 100 -4.72 24.97 1.50
C LYS A 100 -4.69 23.93 2.62
N LEU A 101 -4.61 22.64 2.31
CA LEU A 101 -4.56 21.54 3.26
C LEU A 101 -3.10 21.16 3.54
N LEU A 102 -2.75 21.10 4.81
CA LEU A 102 -1.44 20.69 5.30
C LEU A 102 -1.55 19.36 6.06
N SER A 103 -0.94 18.31 5.51
CA SER A 103 -0.88 16.98 6.14
C SER A 103 0.56 16.54 6.33
N VAL A 104 0.79 15.61 7.24
CA VAL A 104 2.08 14.92 7.39
C VAL A 104 1.87 13.48 6.98
N GLN A 105 2.58 13.07 5.92
CA GLN A 105 2.57 11.68 5.46
C GLN A 105 3.59 10.87 6.28
N PRO A 106 3.15 9.89 7.07
CA PRO A 106 4.05 9.09 7.88
C PRO A 106 4.97 8.21 7.02
N LEU A 107 6.17 7.92 7.52
CA LEU A 107 7.13 7.02 6.83
C LEU A 107 6.59 5.58 6.68
N ARG A 108 5.75 5.16 7.62
CA ARG A 108 5.07 3.86 7.61
C ARG A 108 3.65 4.02 8.15
N ALA A 109 2.67 3.51 7.42
CA ALA A 109 1.27 3.50 7.84
C ALA A 109 0.60 2.18 7.49
N ARG A 110 -0.42 1.82 8.27
CA ARG A 110 -1.38 0.79 7.88
C ARG A 110 -2.29 1.32 6.78
N TYR A 111 -2.89 0.39 6.03
CA TYR A 111 -3.88 0.74 5.02
C TYR A 111 -5.04 1.53 5.64
N ILE A 112 -5.34 2.69 5.04
CA ILE A 112 -6.50 3.50 5.39
C ILE A 112 -7.51 3.29 4.25
N PRO A 113 -8.69 2.71 4.52
CA PRO A 113 -9.65 2.40 3.48
C PRO A 113 -10.25 3.69 2.91
N GLU A 114 -10.30 3.78 1.58
CA GLU A 114 -11.04 4.82 0.87
C GLU A 114 -12.21 4.19 0.10
N ILE A 115 -13.25 4.98 -0.15
CA ILE A 115 -14.45 4.53 -0.88
C ILE A 115 -14.05 4.18 -2.32
N GLY A 116 -14.46 3.00 -2.78
CA GLY A 116 -14.14 2.49 -4.12
C GLY A 116 -12.82 1.73 -4.22
N ASP A 117 -12.06 1.61 -3.11
CA ASP A 117 -10.85 0.78 -3.12
C ASP A 117 -11.21 -0.70 -3.30
N LEU A 118 -10.50 -1.37 -4.23
CA LEU A 118 -10.53 -2.81 -4.37
C LEU A 118 -9.57 -3.43 -3.34
N VAL A 119 -10.09 -4.31 -2.49
CA VAL A 119 -9.33 -4.95 -1.42
C VAL A 119 -9.52 -6.45 -1.46
N VAL A 120 -8.44 -7.17 -1.13
CA VAL A 120 -8.51 -8.58 -0.78
C VAL A 120 -8.56 -8.65 0.74
N GLY A 121 -9.41 -9.51 1.30
CA GLY A 121 -9.55 -9.65 2.74
C GLY A 121 -9.72 -11.10 3.17
N ARG A 122 -9.44 -11.36 4.45
CA ARG A 122 -9.63 -12.67 5.07
C ARG A 122 -10.76 -12.61 6.09
N ILE A 123 -11.70 -13.56 6.02
CA ILE A 123 -12.79 -13.65 6.99
C ILE A 123 -12.21 -14.04 8.35
N VAL A 124 -12.44 -13.22 9.38
CA VAL A 124 -11.95 -13.46 10.74
C VAL A 124 -13.02 -14.09 11.60
N GLU A 125 -14.23 -13.54 11.54
CA GLU A 125 -15.38 -14.04 12.32
C GLU A 125 -16.68 -13.92 11.52
N VAL A 126 -17.58 -14.86 11.77
CA VAL A 126 -18.94 -14.86 11.22
C VAL A 126 -19.93 -14.48 12.32
N GLN A 127 -20.69 -13.40 12.13
CA GLN A 127 -21.78 -13.00 13.00
C GLN A 127 -23.14 -13.33 12.37
N SER A 128 -24.25 -13.00 13.04
CA SER A 128 -25.60 -13.33 12.56
C SER A 128 -25.99 -12.66 11.23
N ARG A 129 -25.48 -11.46 10.96
CA ARG A 129 -25.87 -10.65 9.77
C ARG A 129 -24.70 -10.06 9.00
N ARG A 130 -23.47 -10.33 9.44
CA ARG A 130 -22.25 -9.77 8.86
C ARG A 130 -21.05 -10.67 9.12
N TRP A 131 -20.06 -10.56 8.25
CA TRP A 131 -18.72 -11.08 8.48
C TRP A 131 -17.80 -9.94 8.90
N LYS A 132 -16.87 -10.20 9.81
CA LYS A 132 -15.72 -9.31 9.95
C LYS A 132 -14.59 -9.82 9.07
N VAL A 133 -13.98 -8.89 8.35
CA VAL A 133 -12.95 -9.15 7.36
C VAL A 133 -11.69 -8.40 7.74
N ASP A 134 -10.57 -9.10 7.82
CA ASP A 134 -9.25 -8.47 7.92
C ASP A 134 -8.82 -7.98 6.54
N ILE A 135 -8.52 -6.68 6.47
CA ILE A 135 -8.05 -5.98 5.27
C ILE A 135 -6.74 -5.22 5.55
N ALA A 136 -5.97 -5.59 6.58
CA ALA A 136 -4.75 -4.87 6.99
C ALA A 136 -4.96 -3.38 7.38
N ALA A 137 -6.21 -2.98 7.62
CA ALA A 137 -6.56 -1.68 8.18
C ALA A 137 -6.44 -1.68 9.72
N PRO A 138 -6.43 -0.51 10.39
CA PRO A 138 -6.43 -0.44 11.85
C PRO A 138 -7.62 -1.14 12.52
N LEU A 139 -8.77 -1.20 11.82
CA LEU A 139 -10.00 -1.82 12.27
C LEU A 139 -10.43 -2.90 11.28
N LEU A 140 -11.09 -3.94 11.79
CA LEU A 140 -11.70 -4.98 10.95
C LEU A 140 -12.86 -4.38 10.14
N ALA A 141 -12.88 -4.69 8.86
CA ALA A 141 -13.97 -4.29 7.98
C ALA A 141 -15.21 -5.17 8.21
N GLN A 142 -16.37 -4.63 7.84
CA GLN A 142 -17.64 -5.32 7.94
C GLN A 142 -18.15 -5.65 6.54
N LEU A 143 -18.44 -6.92 6.28
CA LEU A 143 -19.17 -7.35 5.09
C LEU A 143 -20.57 -7.77 5.53
N PRO A 144 -21.61 -6.95 5.32
CA PRO A 144 -22.96 -7.34 5.70
C PRO A 144 -23.50 -8.40 4.73
N LEU A 145 -24.35 -9.30 5.22
CA LEU A 145 -25.16 -10.21 4.38
C LEU A 145 -25.96 -9.42 3.34
N SER A 146 -26.23 -8.14 3.64
CA SER A 146 -26.96 -7.24 2.75
C SER A 146 -26.17 -6.76 1.52
N ALA A 147 -24.88 -7.04 1.45
CA ALA A 147 -23.97 -6.54 0.42
C ALA A 147 -23.34 -7.65 -0.44
N ILE A 148 -23.76 -8.92 -0.25
CA ILE A 148 -23.34 -10.05 -1.07
C ILE A 148 -24.43 -10.46 -2.08
N ASN A 149 -24.00 -11.18 -3.13
CA ASN A 149 -24.88 -11.77 -4.12
C ASN A 149 -25.34 -13.15 -3.66
N LEU A 150 -26.63 -13.33 -3.39
CA LEU A 150 -27.13 -14.66 -3.03
C LEU A 150 -27.11 -15.59 -4.25
N PRO A 151 -26.86 -16.89 -4.05
CA PRO A 151 -26.98 -17.87 -5.13
C PRO A 151 -28.39 -17.86 -5.71
N GLY A 152 -28.49 -17.90 -7.03
CA GLY A 152 -29.73 -17.87 -7.80
C GLY A 152 -29.99 -16.59 -8.60
N GLY A 153 -29.10 -15.58 -8.56
CA GLY A 153 -29.12 -14.39 -9.44
C GLY A 153 -30.33 -13.44 -9.28
N ILE A 154 -31.39 -13.89 -8.62
CA ILE A 154 -32.60 -13.13 -8.39
C ILE A 154 -32.39 -12.22 -7.18
N LEU A 155 -32.75 -10.94 -7.34
CA LEU A 155 -32.89 -9.98 -6.24
C LEU A 155 -34.08 -10.39 -5.34
N ARG A 156 -33.97 -11.52 -4.65
CA ARG A 156 -35.00 -12.02 -3.73
C ARG A 156 -34.89 -11.29 -2.40
N ARG A 157 -36.02 -11.06 -1.74
CA ARG A 157 -36.03 -10.54 -0.37
C ARG A 157 -35.23 -11.49 0.51
N ARG A 158 -34.24 -10.96 1.21
CA ARG A 158 -33.41 -11.74 2.13
C ARG A 158 -34.29 -12.33 3.21
N THR A 159 -34.20 -13.63 3.35
CA THR A 159 -35.02 -14.40 4.28
C THR A 159 -34.24 -14.69 5.55
N SER A 160 -34.93 -14.97 6.65
CA SER A 160 -34.30 -15.44 7.89
C SER A 160 -33.54 -16.76 7.71
N ALA A 161 -33.87 -17.55 6.68
CA ALA A 161 -33.14 -18.76 6.32
C ALA A 161 -31.71 -18.44 5.84
N ASP A 162 -31.51 -17.35 5.11
CA ASP A 162 -30.18 -16.93 4.64
C ASP A 162 -29.27 -16.51 5.82
N GLU A 163 -29.85 -15.97 6.91
CA GLU A 163 -29.11 -15.65 8.15
C GLU A 163 -28.61 -16.93 8.85
N LEU A 164 -29.43 -17.99 8.86
CA LEU A 164 -29.04 -19.30 9.40
C LEU A 164 -27.96 -19.98 8.56
N GLN A 165 -27.98 -19.78 7.25
CA GLN A 165 -27.02 -20.35 6.30
C GLN A 165 -25.82 -19.44 6.05
N ILE A 166 -25.59 -18.40 6.85
CA ILE A 166 -24.53 -17.41 6.60
C ILE A 166 -23.13 -18.05 6.46
N ARG A 167 -22.87 -19.13 7.20
CA ARG A 167 -21.61 -19.88 7.17
C ARG A 167 -21.37 -20.66 5.87
N THR A 168 -22.41 -20.93 5.06
CA THR A 168 -22.25 -21.65 3.79
C THR A 168 -21.70 -20.74 2.68
N PHE A 169 -21.85 -19.42 2.80
CA PHE A 169 -21.28 -18.46 1.85
C PHE A 169 -19.82 -18.19 2.15
N PHE A 170 -19.55 -17.80 3.39
CA PHE A 170 -18.20 -17.53 3.86
C PHE A 170 -18.01 -18.08 5.28
N SER A 171 -16.94 -18.85 5.42
CA SER A 171 -16.47 -19.44 6.67
C SER A 171 -15.22 -18.71 7.16
N GLU A 172 -14.89 -18.86 8.45
CA GLU A 172 -13.67 -18.27 9.00
C GLU A 172 -12.43 -18.76 8.25
N GLY A 173 -11.56 -17.82 7.88
CA GLY A 173 -10.33 -18.10 7.15
C GLY A 173 -10.45 -17.98 5.64
N ASP A 174 -11.65 -17.90 5.08
CA ASP A 174 -11.86 -17.70 3.64
C ASP A 174 -11.26 -16.37 3.17
N LEU A 175 -10.78 -16.34 1.93
CA LEU A 175 -10.31 -15.14 1.25
C LEU A 175 -11.38 -14.61 0.31
N VAL A 176 -11.58 -13.30 0.32
CA VAL A 176 -12.63 -12.62 -0.46
C VAL A 176 -12.06 -11.37 -1.12
N VAL A 177 -12.43 -11.16 -2.38
CA VAL A 177 -12.26 -9.87 -3.06
C VAL A 177 -13.50 -9.05 -2.82
N ALA A 178 -13.34 -7.83 -2.34
CA ALA A 178 -14.44 -6.92 -2.12
C ALA A 178 -14.03 -5.49 -2.45
N GLU A 179 -15.02 -4.64 -2.64
CA GLU A 179 -14.84 -3.20 -2.82
C GLU A 179 -15.36 -2.47 -1.58
N VAL A 180 -14.67 -1.41 -1.19
CA VAL A 180 -15.08 -0.55 -0.07
C VAL A 180 -16.28 0.30 -0.48
N GLN A 181 -17.45 -0.02 0.05
CA GLN A 181 -18.69 0.70 -0.23
C GLN A 181 -18.74 2.05 0.48
N SER A 182 -18.37 2.06 1.75
CA SER A 182 -18.44 3.23 2.61
C SER A 182 -17.47 3.07 3.78
N VAL A 183 -17.05 4.20 4.33
CA VAL A 183 -16.20 4.25 5.52
C VAL A 183 -17.00 4.93 6.62
N HIS A 184 -17.11 4.29 7.77
CA HIS A 184 -17.81 4.79 8.94
C HIS A 184 -16.99 5.90 9.63
N SER A 185 -17.64 6.68 10.51
CA SER A 185 -16.99 7.78 11.23
C SER A 185 -15.87 7.34 12.18
N ASP A 186 -15.85 6.07 12.56
CA ASP A 186 -14.78 5.44 13.35
C ASP A 186 -13.58 4.97 12.48
N GLY A 187 -13.68 5.10 11.15
CA GLY A 187 -12.68 4.62 10.20
C GLY A 187 -12.82 3.14 9.81
N SER A 188 -13.84 2.44 10.30
CA SER A 188 -14.13 1.07 9.85
C SER A 188 -14.74 1.08 8.45
N ALA A 189 -14.32 0.14 7.61
CA ALA A 189 -14.83 0.02 6.24
C ALA A 189 -16.01 -0.96 6.18
N SER A 190 -17.04 -0.59 5.42
CA SER A 190 -18.12 -1.48 5.01
C SER A 190 -17.88 -1.93 3.57
N LEU A 191 -17.82 -3.24 3.37
CA LEU A 191 -17.47 -3.88 2.11
C LEU A 191 -18.71 -4.38 1.35
N HIS A 192 -18.59 -4.52 0.04
CA HIS A 192 -19.59 -5.21 -0.77
C HIS A 192 -18.98 -6.12 -1.83
N THR A 193 -19.72 -7.16 -2.22
CA THR A 193 -19.35 -8.09 -3.30
C THR A 193 -20.48 -8.23 -4.32
N ARG A 194 -21.15 -7.11 -4.64
CA ARG A 194 -22.30 -7.10 -5.57
C ARG A 194 -21.92 -7.35 -7.03
N SER A 195 -20.66 -7.13 -7.41
CA SER A 195 -20.18 -7.47 -8.74
C SER A 195 -19.85 -8.96 -8.82
N LEU A 196 -20.15 -9.60 -9.95
CA LEU A 196 -19.72 -10.99 -10.24
C LEU A 196 -18.20 -11.16 -10.30
N LYS A 197 -17.47 -10.05 -10.47
CA LYS A 197 -15.99 -10.03 -10.40
C LYS A 197 -15.47 -10.23 -8.97
N TYR A 198 -16.34 -10.05 -7.97
CA TYR A 198 -16.00 -10.11 -6.56
C TYR A 198 -16.60 -11.38 -5.95
N GLY A 199 -15.96 -11.90 -4.92
CA GLY A 199 -16.40 -13.14 -4.30
C GLY A 199 -15.27 -13.90 -3.64
N LYS A 200 -15.53 -15.18 -3.37
CA LYS A 200 -14.56 -16.06 -2.74
C LYS A 200 -13.41 -16.37 -3.69
N LEU A 201 -12.20 -16.33 -3.15
CA LEU A 201 -10.98 -16.60 -3.89
C LEU A 201 -10.62 -18.08 -3.85
N ARG A 202 -10.27 -18.63 -5.02
CA ARG A 202 -9.84 -20.02 -5.22
C ARG A 202 -8.77 -20.13 -6.30
N ASN A 203 -8.20 -21.32 -6.48
CA ASN A 203 -7.26 -21.67 -7.54
C ASN A 203 -5.96 -20.84 -7.58
N GLY A 204 -5.47 -20.39 -6.43
CA GLY A 204 -4.37 -19.42 -6.40
C GLY A 204 -3.58 -19.39 -5.11
N VAL A 205 -2.70 -18.39 -5.03
CA VAL A 205 -1.83 -18.10 -3.91
C VAL A 205 -2.10 -16.70 -3.37
N PHE A 206 -2.05 -16.57 -2.05
CA PHE A 206 -2.12 -15.31 -1.34
C PHE A 206 -0.73 -14.76 -1.09
N LEU A 207 -0.57 -13.46 -1.31
CA LEU A 207 0.64 -12.71 -1.00
C LEU A 207 0.26 -11.46 -0.21
N ALA A 208 0.79 -11.33 1.00
CA ALA A 208 0.73 -10.07 1.74
C ALA A 208 2.04 -9.33 1.52
N VAL A 209 1.94 -8.11 0.99
CA VAL A 209 3.05 -7.16 0.95
C VAL A 209 2.81 -6.07 1.98
N ALA A 210 3.89 -5.46 2.47
CA ALA A 210 3.76 -4.29 3.32
C ALA A 210 3.09 -3.19 2.49
N GLY A 211 1.79 -2.99 2.69
CA GLY A 211 1.07 -1.89 2.08
C GLY A 211 1.69 -0.61 2.61
N THR A 212 2.25 0.21 1.73
CA THR A 212 2.22 1.64 1.98
C THR A 212 0.78 2.00 2.16
N GLY A 213 0.36 2.21 3.41
CA GLY A 213 -0.97 2.69 3.69
C GLY A 213 -1.26 3.82 2.72
N GLY A 214 -2.31 3.64 1.91
CA GLY A 214 -2.72 4.50 0.80
C GLY A 214 -3.02 5.91 1.26
N SER A 215 -2.00 6.59 1.76
CA SER A 215 -1.91 8.02 1.85
C SER A 215 -1.92 8.44 0.40
N GLY A 216 -3.06 8.95 -0.05
CA GLY A 216 -3.28 9.49 -1.37
C GLY A 216 -2.28 10.60 -1.69
N ALA A 217 -1.05 10.21 -2.02
CA ALA A 217 -0.32 10.83 -3.11
C ALA A 217 -1.12 10.45 -4.37
N SER A 218 -2.26 11.13 -4.54
CA SER A 218 -2.71 11.45 -5.89
C SER A 218 -1.48 12.06 -6.55
N SER A 219 -0.81 11.27 -7.38
CA SER A 219 0.15 11.79 -8.34
C SER A 219 -0.64 12.75 -9.22
N SER A 220 -0.80 14.00 -8.77
CA SER A 220 -1.13 15.08 -9.68
C SER A 220 0.10 15.26 -10.55
N THR A 221 0.19 14.43 -11.59
CA THR A 221 1.02 14.69 -12.74
C THR A 221 0.52 16.02 -13.29
N VAL A 222 1.22 17.11 -12.93
CA VAL A 222 1.02 18.40 -13.57
C VAL A 222 1.46 18.21 -15.01
N LYS A 223 0.49 18.03 -15.90
CA LYS A 223 0.71 17.95 -17.34
C LYS A 223 1.05 19.36 -17.82
N GLY A 224 2.33 19.66 -17.93
CA GLY A 224 2.82 20.89 -18.57
C GLY A 224 4.18 21.34 -18.05
N GLY A 225 5.23 21.17 -18.87
CA GLY A 225 6.54 21.75 -18.61
C GLY A 225 7.70 20.91 -19.12
N THR A 226 7.86 20.83 -20.43
CA THR A 226 9.14 20.45 -21.05
C THR A 226 10.21 21.48 -20.68
N GLY A 227 11.14 21.09 -19.81
CA GLY A 227 12.35 21.85 -19.51
C GLY A 227 13.51 20.88 -19.40
N ALA A 228 14.32 20.80 -20.45
CA ALA A 228 15.57 20.07 -20.45
C ALA A 228 16.50 20.64 -19.37
N GLY A 229 16.83 19.83 -18.38
CA GLY A 229 17.80 20.12 -17.34
C GLY A 229 18.49 18.82 -16.95
N THR A 230 19.78 18.73 -17.28
CA THR A 230 20.66 17.62 -16.92
C THR A 230 20.76 17.49 -15.40
N ALA A 231 20.01 16.55 -14.82
CA ALA A 231 20.15 16.16 -13.42
C ALA A 231 21.12 14.97 -13.33
N SER A 232 22.28 15.23 -12.76
CA SER A 232 23.28 14.25 -12.37
C SER A 232 22.67 13.14 -11.51
N ALA A 233 23.04 11.90 -11.83
CA ALA A 233 22.80 10.70 -11.05
C ALA A 233 23.15 10.91 -9.57
N GLY A 234 22.12 11.14 -8.75
CA GLY A 234 22.19 11.13 -7.30
C GLY A 234 21.13 10.15 -6.81
N LEU A 235 21.57 9.08 -6.14
CA LEU A 235 20.71 8.18 -5.40
C LEU A 235 19.89 8.96 -4.36
N MET A 236 18.65 9.31 -4.70
CA MET A 236 17.57 9.52 -3.74
C MET A 236 16.27 9.41 -4.53
N GLY A 237 15.77 8.17 -4.63
CA GLY A 237 14.39 7.92 -5.01
C GLY A 237 13.50 8.72 -4.06
N THR A 238 12.60 9.50 -4.64
CA THR A 238 11.48 10.11 -3.93
C THR A 238 10.90 9.08 -2.96
N SER A 239 10.77 9.45 -1.68
CA SER A 239 10.38 8.60 -0.56
C SER A 239 8.91 8.11 -0.63
N GLY A 240 8.51 7.55 -1.77
CA GLY A 240 7.41 6.61 -1.85
C GLY A 240 7.96 5.27 -1.42
N THR A 241 7.65 4.88 -0.19
CA THR A 241 7.87 3.51 0.28
C THR A 241 7.22 2.55 -0.74
N GLY A 242 7.90 1.45 -1.09
CA GLY A 242 7.38 0.48 -2.07
C GLY A 242 6.09 -0.18 -1.60
N GLY A 243 5.15 -0.41 -2.52
CA GLY A 243 3.83 -0.96 -2.18
C GLY A 243 2.82 -0.88 -3.33
N VAL A 244 1.65 -1.48 -3.13
CA VAL A 244 0.55 -1.43 -4.11
C VAL A 244 -0.02 -0.03 -4.19
N VAL A 245 -0.07 0.54 -5.40
CA VAL A 245 -0.63 1.88 -5.63
C VAL A 245 -2.04 1.80 -6.21
N ARG A 246 -2.82 2.86 -5.99
CA ARG A 246 -4.12 3.02 -6.66
C ARG A 246 -3.89 3.22 -8.17
N ALA A 247 -4.41 2.29 -8.97
CA ALA A 247 -4.31 2.30 -10.42
C ALA A 247 -5.69 2.18 -11.08
N ARG A 248 -5.77 2.49 -12.38
CA ARG A 248 -7.01 2.37 -13.17
C ARG A 248 -7.55 0.93 -13.16
N ARG A 249 -6.66 -0.05 -13.08
CA ARG A 249 -6.97 -1.48 -13.09
C ARG A 249 -6.20 -2.17 -11.99
N GLN A 250 -6.93 -2.73 -11.03
CA GLN A 250 -6.37 -3.52 -9.92
C GLN A 250 -6.50 -5.03 -10.13
N GLN A 251 -7.24 -5.44 -11.16
CA GLN A 251 -7.42 -6.84 -11.53
C GLN A 251 -7.26 -7.02 -13.03
N TRP A 252 -6.41 -7.95 -13.44
CA TRP A 252 -6.19 -8.29 -14.84
C TRP A 252 -5.80 -9.74 -15.05
N THR A 253 -5.94 -10.20 -16.29
CA THR A 253 -5.46 -11.50 -16.74
C THR A 253 -4.15 -11.31 -17.49
N VAL A 254 -3.17 -12.15 -17.20
CA VAL A 254 -1.89 -12.23 -17.89
C VAL A 254 -1.84 -13.56 -18.63
N ASN A 255 -1.42 -13.55 -19.89
CA ASN A 255 -1.06 -14.77 -20.59
C ASN A 255 0.40 -15.09 -20.28
N THR A 256 0.65 -16.19 -19.59
CA THR A 256 1.97 -16.54 -19.07
C THR A 256 2.77 -17.39 -20.06
N ALA A 257 4.09 -17.27 -20.01
CA ALA A 257 5.02 -18.02 -20.84
C ALA A 257 5.06 -19.52 -20.46
N ASN A 258 5.88 -20.30 -21.18
CA ASN A 258 6.20 -21.71 -20.88
C ASN A 258 4.98 -22.65 -20.73
N GLY A 259 3.87 -22.35 -21.42
CA GLY A 259 2.64 -23.13 -21.33
C GLY A 259 1.87 -22.94 -20.03
N GLY A 260 2.16 -21.89 -19.24
CA GLY A 260 1.45 -21.60 -17.99
C GLY A 260 -0.01 -21.17 -18.18
N GLY A 261 -0.39 -20.75 -19.38
CA GLY A 261 -1.75 -20.33 -19.72
C GLY A 261 -2.13 -18.98 -19.10
N GLU A 262 -3.42 -18.75 -18.94
CA GLU A 262 -3.94 -17.50 -18.39
C GLU A 262 -3.96 -17.50 -16.86
N VAL A 263 -3.42 -16.45 -16.25
CA VAL A 263 -3.34 -16.22 -14.81
C VAL A 263 -3.98 -14.88 -14.47
N ASN A 264 -4.89 -14.88 -13.50
CA ASN A 264 -5.50 -13.69 -12.93
C ASN A 264 -4.65 -13.14 -11.79
N ILE A 265 -4.37 -11.84 -11.83
CA ILE A 265 -3.71 -11.08 -10.76
C ILE A 265 -4.70 -10.08 -10.19
N ILE A 266 -4.80 -10.05 -8.87
CA ILE A 266 -5.62 -9.10 -8.12
C ILE A 266 -4.72 -8.40 -7.12
N LEU A 267 -4.48 -7.11 -7.34
CA LEU A 267 -3.76 -6.23 -6.44
C LEU A 267 -4.75 -5.50 -5.53
N GLY A 268 -4.90 -5.96 -4.29
CA GLY A 268 -5.63 -5.21 -3.28
C GLY A 268 -4.83 -3.96 -2.88
N VAL A 269 -5.49 -2.80 -2.86
CA VAL A 269 -4.88 -1.51 -2.45
C VAL A 269 -4.34 -1.58 -1.01
N ASN A 270 -4.86 -2.52 -0.22
CA ASN A 270 -4.41 -2.81 1.12
C ASN A 270 -3.10 -3.61 1.22
N GLY A 271 -2.47 -3.96 0.09
CA GLY A 271 -1.27 -4.78 0.04
C GLY A 271 -1.56 -6.29 0.11
N TYR A 272 -2.82 -6.70 0.09
CA TYR A 272 -3.20 -8.11 -0.04
C TYR A 272 -3.39 -8.43 -1.51
N ILE A 273 -2.63 -9.40 -1.99
CA ILE A 273 -2.53 -9.76 -3.41
C ILE A 273 -2.97 -11.20 -3.56
N TRP A 274 -3.69 -11.48 -4.63
CA TRP A 274 -4.10 -12.82 -5.01
C TRP A 274 -3.72 -13.11 -6.46
N ILE A 275 -3.07 -14.24 -6.69
CA ILE A 275 -2.67 -14.68 -8.02
C ILE A 275 -3.22 -16.08 -8.23
N ALA A 276 -4.05 -16.27 -9.25
CA ALA A 276 -4.76 -17.52 -9.49
C ALA A 276 -4.80 -17.89 -10.96
N LYS A 277 -4.94 -19.20 -11.23
CA LYS A 277 -5.28 -19.69 -12.57
C LYS A 277 -6.57 -18.99 -13.04
N HIS A 278 -6.60 -18.55 -14.30
CA HIS A 278 -7.83 -18.05 -14.90
C HIS A 278 -8.87 -19.18 -14.95
N ALA A 279 -10.10 -18.90 -14.51
CA ALA A 279 -11.19 -19.84 -14.61
C ALA A 279 -11.99 -19.50 -15.87
N ASP A 280 -12.05 -20.44 -16.82
CA ASP A 280 -12.69 -20.27 -18.14
C ASP A 280 -14.18 -19.86 -18.06
N GLY A 281 -14.82 -20.02 -16.89
CA GLY A 281 -16.19 -19.57 -16.63
C GLY A 281 -16.40 -18.05 -16.56
N ALA A 282 -15.33 -17.25 -16.46
CA ALA A 282 -15.43 -15.78 -16.41
C ALA A 282 -15.39 -15.12 -17.80
N ALA A 283 -14.78 -15.78 -18.80
CA ALA A 283 -14.70 -15.29 -20.18
C ALA A 283 -16.07 -15.26 -20.88
N ALA A 284 -17.01 -16.10 -20.45
CA ALA A 284 -18.39 -16.11 -20.95
C ALA A 284 -19.20 -14.83 -20.62
N ALA A 285 -18.70 -13.97 -19.71
CA ALA A 285 -19.34 -12.69 -19.41
C ALA A 285 -18.85 -11.53 -20.30
N SER A 286 -17.81 -11.72 -21.13
CA SER A 286 -17.20 -10.64 -21.92
C SER A 286 -17.14 -10.90 -23.42
N SER A 287 -17.38 -12.12 -23.91
CA SER A 287 -17.45 -12.41 -25.35
C SER A 287 -18.90 -12.38 -25.83
N THR A 288 -19.29 -11.28 -26.46
CA THR A 288 -20.49 -11.16 -27.29
C THR A 288 -20.45 -12.18 -28.43
N THR A 289 -21.14 -13.32 -28.30
CA THR A 289 -22.08 -13.88 -29.28
C THR A 289 -22.57 -15.25 -28.81
N GLU A 290 -23.83 -15.52 -29.12
CA GLU A 290 -24.60 -16.75 -28.94
C GLU A 290 -25.50 -16.84 -27.70
N ASN A 291 -26.79 -17.00 -28.01
CA ASN A 291 -27.97 -16.82 -27.18
C ASN A 291 -28.14 -17.93 -26.12
N VAL A 292 -27.30 -17.94 -25.08
CA VAL A 292 -27.64 -18.63 -23.83
C VAL A 292 -28.40 -17.65 -22.96
N SER A 293 -29.62 -17.99 -22.58
CA SER A 293 -30.49 -17.14 -21.75
C SER A 293 -29.76 -16.67 -20.50
N ILE A 294 -29.61 -15.35 -20.37
CA ILE A 294 -28.91 -14.62 -19.29
C ILE A 294 -29.26 -15.16 -17.89
N THR A 295 -30.51 -15.61 -17.70
CA THR A 295 -31.00 -16.16 -16.44
C THR A 295 -30.40 -17.51 -16.04
N ARG A 296 -30.03 -18.39 -16.97
CA ARG A 296 -29.45 -19.72 -16.63
C ARG A 296 -27.96 -19.66 -16.33
N MET A 297 -27.24 -18.77 -16.99
CA MET A 297 -25.80 -18.63 -16.80
C MET A 297 -25.48 -17.98 -15.45
N GLU A 298 -26.26 -16.98 -15.03
CA GLU A 298 -26.16 -16.38 -13.70
C GLU A 298 -26.42 -17.40 -12.57
N GLU A 299 -27.38 -18.32 -12.77
CA GLU A 299 -27.74 -19.34 -11.79
C GLU A 299 -26.63 -20.39 -11.60
N MET A 300 -26.00 -20.87 -12.68
CA MET A 300 -24.88 -21.83 -12.60
C MET A 300 -23.58 -21.20 -12.05
N VAL A 301 -23.32 -19.93 -12.39
CA VAL A 301 -22.16 -19.20 -11.83
C VAL A 301 -22.35 -19.02 -10.33
N SER A 302 -23.58 -18.78 -9.86
CA SER A 302 -23.86 -18.41 -8.47
C SER A 302 -23.57 -19.48 -7.40
N SER A 303 -23.63 -20.77 -7.74
CA SER A 303 -23.22 -21.85 -6.82
C SER A 303 -21.70 -22.00 -6.74
N SER A 304 -21.00 -21.73 -7.85
CA SER A 304 -19.54 -21.80 -7.92
C SER A 304 -18.83 -20.64 -7.21
N ILE A 305 -19.49 -19.47 -7.05
CA ILE A 305 -18.93 -18.29 -6.37
C ILE A 305 -18.55 -18.55 -4.91
N TYR A 306 -19.25 -19.49 -4.26
CA TYR A 306 -19.05 -19.80 -2.83
C TYR A 306 -18.37 -21.16 -2.59
N SER A 307 -17.95 -21.85 -3.65
CA SER A 307 -17.27 -23.13 -3.52
C SER A 307 -15.85 -22.94 -2.96
N SER A 308 -15.49 -23.77 -1.97
CA SER A 308 -14.12 -23.87 -1.45
C SER A 308 -13.24 -24.86 -2.23
N GLN A 309 -13.81 -25.57 -3.22
CA GLN A 309 -13.07 -26.58 -3.97
C GLN A 309 -12.25 -25.94 -5.09
N ASN A 310 -10.96 -26.25 -5.10
CA ASN A 310 -10.04 -25.80 -6.13
C ASN A 310 -10.05 -26.76 -7.32
N ASP A 311 -9.90 -26.22 -8.51
CA ASP A 311 -9.72 -26.97 -9.74
C ASP A 311 -8.27 -27.47 -9.84
N GLU A 312 -8.03 -28.46 -10.70
CA GLU A 312 -6.67 -28.94 -10.94
C GLU A 312 -5.85 -27.87 -11.69
N ILE A 313 -4.70 -27.54 -11.12
CA ILE A 313 -3.75 -26.55 -11.66
C ILE A 313 -2.51 -27.27 -12.16
N PRO A 314 -2.22 -27.23 -13.48
CA PRO A 314 -1.03 -27.81 -14.06
C PRO A 314 0.27 -27.28 -13.42
N PRO A 315 1.34 -28.09 -13.35
CA PRO A 315 2.60 -27.67 -12.75
C PRO A 315 3.22 -26.45 -13.45
N GLN A 316 3.03 -26.29 -14.78
CA GLN A 316 3.48 -25.12 -15.55
C GLN A 316 2.82 -23.83 -15.04
N THR A 317 1.49 -23.80 -14.94
CA THR A 317 0.74 -22.67 -14.37
C THR A 317 1.18 -22.34 -12.95
N ARG A 318 1.46 -23.35 -12.11
CA ARG A 318 1.95 -23.12 -10.74
C ARG A 318 3.32 -22.45 -10.70
N ARG A 319 4.23 -22.79 -11.61
CA ARG A 319 5.55 -22.14 -11.73
C ARG A 319 5.39 -20.66 -12.11
N GLU A 320 4.53 -20.37 -13.08
CA GLU A 320 4.29 -18.98 -13.51
C GLU A 320 3.60 -18.15 -12.41
N ILE A 321 2.64 -18.73 -11.67
CA ILE A 321 2.05 -18.09 -10.48
C ILE A 321 3.13 -17.77 -9.44
N ALA A 322 4.07 -18.69 -9.20
CA ALA A 322 5.17 -18.48 -8.28
C ALA A 322 6.13 -17.37 -8.76
N ARG A 323 6.48 -17.36 -10.06
CA ARG A 323 7.32 -16.31 -10.68
C ARG A 323 6.69 -14.92 -10.52
N LEU A 324 5.40 -14.78 -10.84
CA LEU A 324 4.65 -13.53 -10.68
C LEU A 324 4.61 -13.05 -9.21
N ALA A 325 4.29 -13.95 -8.27
CA ALA A 325 4.28 -13.63 -6.84
C ALA A 325 5.63 -13.08 -6.37
N GLN A 326 6.68 -13.55 -6.99
CA GLN A 326 8.03 -13.27 -6.59
C GLN A 326 8.61 -12.01 -7.26
N CYS A 327 8.26 -11.74 -8.51
CA CYS A 327 8.47 -10.43 -9.15
C CYS A 327 7.88 -9.31 -8.29
N ILE A 328 6.65 -9.50 -7.79
CA ILE A 328 5.99 -8.53 -6.91
C ILE A 328 6.78 -8.31 -5.61
N ARG A 329 7.31 -9.38 -5.00
CA ARG A 329 8.13 -9.26 -3.78
C ARG A 329 9.41 -8.46 -4.02
N VAL A 330 10.07 -8.69 -5.15
CA VAL A 330 11.28 -7.94 -5.54
C VAL A 330 10.98 -6.46 -5.73
N LEU A 331 9.88 -6.14 -6.42
CA LEU A 331 9.46 -4.75 -6.59
C LEU A 331 9.24 -4.06 -5.24
N VAL A 332 8.56 -4.72 -4.30
CA VAL A 332 8.32 -4.15 -2.96
C VAL A 332 9.61 -4.01 -2.16
N GLN A 333 10.50 -5.00 -2.18
CA GLN A 333 11.82 -4.94 -1.51
C GLN A 333 12.71 -3.85 -2.10
N GLY A 334 12.65 -3.63 -3.42
CA GLY A 334 13.34 -2.56 -4.13
C GLY A 334 12.72 -1.18 -3.92
N GLY A 335 11.66 -1.05 -3.11
CA GLY A 335 10.98 0.23 -2.89
C GLY A 335 10.22 0.74 -4.12
N VAL A 336 9.97 -0.13 -5.09
CA VAL A 336 9.26 0.21 -6.33
C VAL A 336 7.76 0.17 -6.08
N ARG A 337 7.03 1.10 -6.67
CA ARG A 337 5.56 1.05 -6.69
C ARG A 337 5.11 -0.20 -7.45
N VAL A 338 4.02 -0.81 -6.99
CA VAL A 338 3.42 -2.00 -7.61
C VAL A 338 2.11 -1.61 -8.27
N ASP A 339 2.11 -1.63 -9.60
CA ASP A 339 0.98 -1.42 -10.52
C ASP A 339 1.05 -2.45 -11.66
N GLU A 340 0.02 -2.51 -12.52
CA GLU A 340 -0.04 -3.46 -13.67
C GLU A 340 1.23 -3.37 -14.54
N GLU A 341 1.69 -2.16 -14.82
CA GLU A 341 2.83 -1.91 -15.70
C GLU A 341 4.15 -2.41 -15.10
N THR A 342 4.45 -2.06 -13.84
CA THR A 342 5.67 -2.49 -13.14
C THR A 342 5.71 -4.00 -12.93
N VAL A 343 4.57 -4.63 -12.66
CA VAL A 343 4.48 -6.09 -12.52
C VAL A 343 4.76 -6.79 -13.85
N MET A 344 4.19 -6.30 -14.95
CA MET A 344 4.45 -6.87 -16.28
C MET A 344 5.90 -6.71 -16.70
N ARG A 345 6.50 -5.53 -16.48
CA ARG A 345 7.94 -5.33 -16.75
C ARG A 345 8.84 -6.25 -15.92
N ALA A 346 8.52 -6.42 -14.64
CA ALA A 346 9.29 -7.33 -13.78
C ALA A 346 9.15 -8.79 -14.22
N TYR A 347 7.97 -9.19 -14.71
CA TYR A 347 7.74 -10.51 -15.27
C TYR A 347 8.57 -10.73 -16.55
N ASP A 348 8.53 -9.80 -17.50
CA ASP A 348 9.31 -9.89 -18.74
C ASP A 348 10.82 -9.89 -18.45
N ALA A 349 11.28 -9.05 -17.52
CA ALA A 349 12.67 -9.03 -17.06
C ALA A 349 13.07 -10.37 -16.41
N SER A 350 12.19 -11.00 -15.63
CA SER A 350 12.47 -12.32 -15.06
C SER A 350 12.62 -13.40 -16.13
N LEU A 351 11.83 -13.34 -17.22
CA LEU A 351 11.97 -14.28 -18.34
C LEU A 351 13.31 -14.09 -19.07
N GLN A 352 13.78 -12.84 -19.20
CA GLN A 352 15.07 -12.56 -19.82
C GLN A 352 16.24 -13.06 -18.97
N VAL A 353 16.20 -12.85 -17.64
CA VAL A 353 17.23 -13.34 -16.72
C VAL A 353 17.28 -14.87 -16.71
N ASP A 354 16.14 -15.55 -16.78
CA ASP A 354 16.08 -17.02 -16.87
C ASP A 354 16.74 -17.52 -18.17
N LEU A 355 16.64 -16.78 -19.29
CA LEU A 355 17.27 -17.14 -20.56
C LEU A 355 18.79 -16.92 -20.54
N GLU A 356 19.26 -15.82 -19.97
CA GLU A 356 20.69 -15.48 -19.90
C GLU A 356 21.48 -16.46 -19.00
N VAL A 357 20.85 -17.00 -17.95
CA VAL A 357 21.49 -17.98 -17.05
C VAL A 357 21.46 -19.40 -17.63
N GLY A 358 20.54 -19.69 -18.55
CA GLY A 358 20.39 -21.01 -19.18
C GLY A 358 21.57 -21.43 -20.06
N ASP A 359 22.48 -20.52 -20.41
CA ASP A 359 23.67 -20.79 -21.22
C ASP A 359 24.91 -21.16 -20.38
N ASP A 360 24.91 -20.94 -19.05
CA ASP A 360 26.12 -21.04 -18.19
C ASP A 360 26.06 -22.07 -17.03
N GLU A 361 24.91 -22.70 -16.72
CA GLU A 361 24.78 -23.65 -15.58
C GLU A 361 24.38 -25.09 -15.99
N ASP A 362 25.12 -26.08 -15.46
CA ASP A 362 24.94 -27.52 -15.68
C ASP A 362 23.52 -28.02 -15.33
N GLU A 363 23.05 -29.05 -16.05
CA GLU A 363 21.66 -29.56 -15.99
C GLU A 363 21.15 -30.01 -14.60
N ASP A 364 22.05 -30.12 -13.60
CA ASP A 364 21.74 -30.54 -12.24
C ASP A 364 21.17 -29.43 -11.34
N GLU A 365 21.39 -28.14 -11.64
CA GLU A 365 20.81 -27.01 -10.88
C GLU A 365 19.38 -26.65 -11.31
N ARG A 366 18.93 -27.10 -12.50
CA ARG A 366 17.53 -26.98 -12.97
C ARG A 366 16.51 -27.64 -12.04
N ARG A 367 16.95 -28.46 -11.07
CA ARG A 367 16.10 -29.12 -10.06
C ARG A 367 15.89 -28.33 -8.77
N ARG A 368 16.60 -27.20 -8.56
CA ARG A 368 16.42 -26.34 -7.37
C ARG A 368 15.46 -25.17 -7.61
N GLU A 369 14.52 -25.32 -8.53
CA GLU A 369 13.65 -24.20 -8.89
C GLU A 369 12.52 -23.95 -7.89
N GLY A 370 12.54 -22.76 -7.30
CA GLY A 370 11.40 -22.17 -6.59
C GLY A 370 11.78 -21.35 -5.36
N ARG A 371 12.89 -21.68 -4.69
CA ARG A 371 13.43 -20.91 -3.55
C ARG A 371 14.69 -20.11 -3.89
N GLU A 372 15.51 -20.62 -4.80
CA GLU A 372 16.86 -20.09 -5.05
C GLU A 372 16.90 -18.97 -6.10
N TYR A 373 15.76 -18.62 -6.71
CA TYR A 373 15.75 -17.59 -7.75
C TYR A 373 16.11 -16.19 -7.22
N LEU A 374 15.94 -15.88 -5.93
CA LEU A 374 15.92 -14.48 -5.47
C LEU A 374 16.45 -14.22 -4.06
N GLU A 375 17.76 -14.33 -3.91
CA GLU A 375 18.53 -13.41 -3.09
C GLU A 375 19.81 -13.04 -3.87
N GLY A 376 20.29 -11.80 -3.75
CA GLY A 376 21.53 -11.36 -4.40
C GLY A 376 21.37 -10.80 -5.82
N VAL A 377 22.25 -11.21 -6.74
CA VAL A 377 22.49 -10.54 -8.04
C VAL A 377 21.28 -10.62 -8.98
N LYS A 378 20.57 -11.76 -9.01
CA LYS A 378 19.39 -11.97 -9.88
C LYS A 378 18.25 -10.99 -9.57
N ALA A 379 17.98 -10.72 -8.28
CA ALA A 379 16.97 -9.74 -7.88
C ALA A 379 17.36 -8.30 -8.26
N SER A 380 18.66 -7.96 -8.15
CA SER A 380 19.18 -6.66 -8.59
C SER A 380 19.11 -6.50 -10.11
N GLY A 381 19.36 -7.57 -10.87
CA GLY A 381 19.24 -7.58 -12.33
C GLY A 381 17.80 -7.36 -12.80
N ILE A 382 16.83 -8.04 -12.19
CA ILE A 382 15.40 -7.85 -12.48
C ILE A 382 14.98 -6.39 -12.18
N LEU A 383 15.43 -5.82 -11.05
CA LEU A 383 15.14 -4.42 -10.73
C LEU A 383 15.77 -3.43 -11.71
N ALA A 384 17.03 -3.66 -12.10
CA ALA A 384 17.73 -2.82 -13.06
C ALA A 384 17.00 -2.83 -14.41
N LEU A 385 16.73 -4.01 -14.97
CA LEU A 385 16.03 -4.16 -16.24
C LEU A 385 14.60 -3.59 -16.20
N ALA A 386 13.87 -3.81 -15.10
CA ALA A 386 12.52 -3.27 -14.94
C ALA A 386 12.49 -1.73 -14.83
N MET A 387 13.60 -1.10 -14.39
CA MET A 387 13.72 0.36 -14.26
C MET A 387 14.37 1.05 -15.48
N GLU A 388 15.22 0.37 -16.25
CA GLU A 388 15.95 0.95 -17.39
C GLU A 388 15.09 1.15 -18.64
N ALA A 389 14.00 0.42 -18.80
CA ALA A 389 13.08 0.53 -19.95
C ALA A 389 12.17 1.78 -19.91
N ARG A 390 12.74 2.97 -19.61
CA ARG A 390 12.00 4.21 -19.33
C ARG A 390 11.87 5.16 -20.50
#